data_AF-A0AAD4J1W5-F1
#
_entry.id   AF-A0AAD4J1W5-F1
#
_cell.length_a   1.000
_cell.length_b   1.000
_cell.length_c   1.000
_cell.angle_alpha   90.00
_cell.angle_beta   90.00
_cell.angle_gamma   90.00
#
_symmetry.space_group_name_H-M   'P 1'
#
loop_
_entity.id
_entity.type
_entity.pdbx_description
1 polymer ?
#
loop_
_entity_poly.entity_id
_entity_poly.type
_entity_poly.pdbx_seq_one_letter_code
_entity_poly.pdbx_strand_id
1 'polypeptide(L)'
;MKKTIQECEHAGIKGEEKFRATSLESMIDFSTSNLGEEVTTLSTAADISERKLYRIKAVMKKPSEKAVVVCHQQEYAYAVFYCHKTDTTVAYEVSLVGAGRAKADAVTVCHRDTAQWNPKHLAFQVLKSYSGTDI
;
A
#
# COMPACT_ATOMS: atom_id res chain seq x y z
N MET A 1 -5.87 9.01 15.24
CA MET A 1 -4.90 9.96 15.84
C MET A 1 -3.73 9.30 16.59
N LYS A 2 -3.87 8.74 17.81
CA LYS A 2 -2.70 8.17 18.55
C LYS A 2 -1.96 7.08 17.75
N LYS A 3 -2.69 6.19 17.09
CA LYS A 3 -2.13 5.16 16.21
C LYS A 3 -1.33 5.77 15.04
N THR A 4 -1.89 6.75 14.36
CA THR A 4 -1.22 7.48 13.27
C THR A 4 0.09 8.09 13.75
N ILE A 5 0.11 8.75 14.90
CA ILE A 5 1.34 9.32 15.48
C ILE A 5 2.37 8.22 15.72
N GLN A 6 1.96 7.10 16.33
CA GLN A 6 2.87 5.97 16.56
C GLN A 6 3.45 5.40 15.26
N GLU A 7 2.63 5.21 14.22
CA GLU A 7 3.10 4.75 12.90
C GLU A 7 4.01 5.78 12.21
N CYS A 8 3.72 7.06 12.41
CA CYS A 8 4.54 8.19 11.96
C CYS A 8 5.84 8.37 12.75
N GLU A 9 5.94 7.90 13.98
CA GLU A 9 7.17 8.03 14.80
C GLU A 9 8.01 6.75 14.76
N HIS A 10 7.41 5.60 14.47
CA HIS A 10 8.12 4.34 14.45
C HIS A 10 9.21 4.32 13.37
N ALA A 11 10.35 3.74 13.71
CA ALA A 11 11.43 3.55 12.75
C ALA A 11 10.99 2.66 11.58
N GLY A 12 11.67 2.84 10.44
CA GLY A 12 11.60 1.90 9.33
C GLY A 12 12.16 0.53 9.70
N ILE A 13 11.68 -0.51 9.03
CA ILE A 13 12.45 -1.76 9.02
C ILE A 13 13.67 -1.60 8.10
N LYS A 14 14.63 -2.53 8.19
CA LYS A 14 15.79 -2.51 7.31
C LYS A 14 15.35 -2.61 5.84
N GLY A 15 15.84 -1.70 4.99
CA GLY A 15 15.48 -1.65 3.56
C GLY A 15 14.15 -0.94 3.27
N GLU A 16 13.53 -0.32 4.29
CA GLU A 16 12.33 0.50 4.11
C GLU A 16 12.66 1.98 4.27
N GLU A 17 12.34 2.77 3.24
CA GLU A 17 12.38 4.23 3.32
C GLU A 17 10.97 4.74 3.65
N LYS A 18 10.81 5.39 4.80
CA LYS A 18 9.53 5.95 5.25
C LYS A 18 9.53 7.47 5.18
N PHE A 19 8.40 8.03 4.78
CA PHE A 19 8.16 9.45 4.79
C PHE A 19 6.73 9.78 5.21
N ARG A 20 6.58 10.90 5.90
CA ARG A 20 5.29 11.39 6.40
C ARG A 20 4.99 12.67 5.66
N ALA A 21 4.18 12.55 4.63
CA ALA A 21 3.75 13.69 3.83
C ALA A 21 2.54 14.34 4.52
N THR A 22 2.63 15.63 4.83
CA THR A 22 1.53 16.41 5.42
C THR A 22 0.74 17.19 4.38
N SER A 23 1.04 16.97 3.10
CA SER A 23 0.36 17.57 1.96
C SER A 23 0.44 16.65 0.74
N LEU A 24 -0.32 16.97 -0.31
CA LEU A 24 -0.26 16.21 -1.57
C LEU A 24 1.07 16.46 -2.29
N GLU A 25 1.58 17.68 -2.23
CA GLU A 25 2.84 18.09 -2.87
C GLU A 25 4.00 17.31 -2.27
N SER A 26 4.11 17.25 -0.94
CA SER A 26 5.15 16.47 -0.26
C SER A 26 5.04 14.97 -0.52
N MET A 27 3.83 14.45 -0.75
CA MET A 27 3.61 13.06 -1.18
C MET A 27 4.16 12.82 -2.59
N ILE A 28 3.92 13.76 -3.51
CA ILE A 28 4.44 13.72 -4.88
C ILE A 28 5.97 13.80 -4.86
N ASP A 29 6.54 14.75 -4.12
CA ASP A 29 8.00 14.94 -4.01
C ASP A 29 8.69 13.67 -3.50
N PHE A 30 8.14 13.01 -2.49
CA PHE A 30 8.69 11.74 -2.00
C PHE A 30 8.61 10.63 -3.06
N SER A 31 7.51 10.57 -3.80
CA SER A 31 7.31 9.54 -4.82
C SER A 31 8.27 9.73 -6.00
N THR A 32 8.40 10.94 -6.51
CA THR A 32 9.23 11.24 -7.69
C THR A 32 10.73 11.23 -7.36
N SER A 33 11.13 11.65 -6.16
CA SER A 33 12.53 11.51 -5.71
C SER A 33 12.98 10.04 -5.63
N ASN A 34 12.06 9.12 -5.37
CA ASN A 34 12.35 7.68 -5.27
C ASN A 34 12.21 6.92 -6.60
N LEU A 35 11.29 7.32 -7.46
CA LEU A 35 10.94 6.57 -8.68
C LEU A 35 11.37 7.26 -9.98
N GLY A 36 11.75 8.54 -9.92
CA GLY A 36 11.92 9.41 -11.08
C GLY A 36 10.64 10.17 -11.42
N GLU A 37 10.69 10.97 -12.49
CA GLU A 37 9.56 11.83 -12.90
C GLU A 37 8.47 11.06 -13.67
N GLU A 38 8.84 10.02 -14.40
CA GLU A 38 7.90 9.18 -15.15
C GLU A 38 7.32 8.08 -14.26
N VAL A 39 6.26 8.41 -13.52
CA VAL A 39 5.57 7.48 -12.62
C VAL A 39 4.19 7.09 -13.15
N THR A 40 3.85 5.81 -13.02
CA THR A 40 2.47 5.33 -13.19
C THR A 40 1.80 5.26 -11.83
N THR A 41 0.68 5.97 -11.68
CA THR A 41 -0.09 5.97 -10.43
C THR A 41 -1.18 4.89 -10.48
N LEU A 42 -1.39 4.26 -9.34
CA LEU A 42 -2.44 3.26 -9.14
C LEU A 42 -3.17 3.60 -7.85
N SER A 43 -4.50 3.52 -7.87
CA SER A 43 -5.32 3.74 -6.68
C SER A 43 -6.52 2.79 -6.68
N THR A 44 -7.06 2.52 -5.49
CA THR A 44 -8.30 1.75 -5.38
C THR A 44 -9.48 2.68 -5.66
N ALA A 45 -10.29 2.36 -6.66
CA ALA A 45 -11.51 3.07 -6.99
C ALA A 45 -12.72 2.22 -6.57
N ALA A 46 -13.34 2.58 -5.44
CA ALA A 46 -14.52 1.91 -4.93
C ALA A 46 -15.50 2.91 -4.30
N ASP A 47 -16.79 2.64 -4.45
CA ASP A 47 -17.83 3.29 -3.67
C ASP A 47 -17.77 2.78 -2.22
N ILE A 48 -17.24 3.62 -1.32
CA ILE A 48 -17.01 3.30 0.09
C ILE A 48 -18.24 3.52 0.97
N SER A 49 -19.38 3.94 0.41
CA SER A 49 -20.60 4.24 1.18
C SER A 49 -21.15 3.02 1.93
N GLU A 50 -20.95 1.81 1.37
CA GLU A 50 -21.43 0.56 1.96
C GLU A 50 -20.43 -0.57 1.76
N ARG A 51 -20.25 -1.39 2.81
CA ARG A 51 -19.47 -2.63 2.71
C ARG A 51 -20.24 -3.64 1.86
N LYS A 52 -19.63 -4.05 0.75
CA LYS A 52 -20.17 -5.05 -0.17
C LYS A 52 -19.24 -6.26 -0.20
N LEU A 53 -19.82 -7.44 -0.37
CA LEU A 53 -19.04 -8.65 -0.66
C LEU A 53 -18.66 -8.66 -2.14
N TYR A 54 -17.37 -8.84 -2.39
CA TYR A 54 -16.81 -8.93 -3.72
C TYR A 54 -16.14 -10.29 -3.93
N ARG A 55 -16.12 -10.75 -5.18
CA ARG A 55 -15.28 -11.84 -5.66
C ARG A 55 -14.22 -11.25 -6.59
N ILE A 56 -13.04 -11.85 -6.56
CA ILE A 56 -11.96 -11.51 -7.49
C ILE A 56 -12.36 -12.00 -8.88
N LYS A 57 -12.38 -11.08 -9.85
CA LYS A 57 -12.62 -11.39 -11.26
C LYS A 57 -11.31 -11.60 -12.01
N ALA A 58 -10.34 -10.72 -11.79
CA ALA A 58 -9.05 -10.77 -12.47
C ALA A 58 -7.96 -10.14 -11.58
N VAL A 59 -6.73 -10.59 -11.78
CA VAL A 59 -5.52 -10.04 -11.14
C VAL A 59 -4.50 -9.78 -12.24
N MET A 60 -4.05 -8.54 -12.35
CA MET A 60 -3.07 -8.12 -13.33
C MET A 60 -1.81 -7.63 -12.62
N LYS A 61 -0.70 -8.31 -12.86
CA LYS A 61 0.62 -7.85 -12.38
C LYS A 61 0.99 -6.58 -13.13
N LYS A 62 1.37 -5.54 -12.39
CA LYS A 62 1.90 -4.31 -12.98
C LYS A 62 3.41 -4.43 -13.15
N PRO A 63 3.98 -3.91 -14.25
CA PRO A 63 5.41 -3.88 -14.41
C PRO A 63 6.02 -2.98 -13.34
N SER A 64 6.82 -3.56 -12.45
CA SER A 64 7.70 -2.82 -11.53
C SER A 64 9.08 -3.45 -11.59
N GLU A 65 9.98 -2.82 -12.33
CA GLU A 65 11.35 -3.32 -12.52
C GLU A 65 12.34 -2.74 -11.49
N LYS A 66 11.94 -1.71 -10.73
CA LYS A 66 12.84 -0.96 -9.84
C LYS A 66 12.36 -0.97 -8.38
N ALA A 67 11.29 -0.22 -8.09
CA ALA A 67 10.75 -0.07 -6.75
C ALA A 67 9.27 0.36 -6.83
N VAL A 68 8.52 0.15 -5.75
CA VAL A 68 7.14 0.64 -5.60
C VAL A 68 7.12 1.55 -4.38
N VAL A 69 6.61 2.77 -4.55
CA VAL A 69 6.24 3.66 -3.43
C VAL A 69 4.75 3.46 -3.16
N VAL A 70 4.40 3.24 -1.90
CA VAL A 70 3.03 3.16 -1.45
C VAL A 70 2.76 4.30 -0.47
N CYS A 71 1.66 5.02 -0.67
CA CYS A 71 1.21 6.07 0.24
C CYS A 71 -0.19 5.75 0.76
N HIS A 72 -0.34 5.76 2.08
CA HIS A 72 -1.59 5.49 2.78
C HIS A 72 -2.11 6.76 3.43
N GLN A 73 -3.30 7.21 3.04
CA GLN A 73 -4.00 8.26 3.76
C GLN A 73 -4.29 7.80 5.19
N GLN A 74 -3.90 8.63 6.16
CA GLN A 74 -4.05 8.33 7.57
C GLN A 74 -5.32 8.97 8.14
N GLU A 75 -5.89 8.32 9.15
CA GLU A 75 -7.01 8.88 9.91
C GLU A 75 -6.51 9.94 10.91
N TYR A 76 -6.40 11.17 10.41
CA TYR A 76 -5.89 12.31 11.15
C TYR A 76 -6.71 13.58 10.89
N ALA A 77 -6.59 14.56 11.79
CA ALA A 77 -7.41 15.80 11.75
C ALA A 77 -7.11 16.69 10.52
N TYR A 78 -5.99 16.44 9.84
CA TYR A 78 -5.57 17.09 8.61
C TYR A 78 -4.88 16.06 7.70
N ALA A 79 -4.54 16.46 6.47
CA ALA A 79 -3.91 15.58 5.50
C ALA A 79 -2.57 15.04 6.02
N VAL A 80 -2.51 13.72 6.20
CA VAL A 80 -1.29 12.98 6.51
C VAL A 80 -1.29 11.72 5.65
N PHE A 81 -0.23 11.54 4.88
CA PHE A 81 0.04 10.33 4.13
C PHE A 81 1.27 9.65 4.70
N TYR A 82 1.08 8.42 5.12
CA TYR A 82 2.18 7.52 5.43
C TYR A 82 2.69 6.93 4.12
N CYS A 83 3.84 7.41 3.64
CA CYS A 83 4.48 6.92 2.44
C CYS A 83 5.66 6.04 2.80
N HIS A 84 5.84 4.97 2.04
CA HIS A 84 7.03 4.13 2.17
C HIS A 84 7.41 3.47 0.86
N LYS A 85 8.70 3.14 0.75
CA LYS A 85 9.28 2.32 -0.30
C LYS A 85 9.91 1.12 0.37
N THR A 86 9.64 -0.07 -0.17
CA THR A 86 10.32 -1.30 0.20
C THR A 86 10.86 -1.97 -1.05
N ASP A 87 12.10 -2.43 -0.97
CA ASP A 87 12.69 -3.23 -2.03
C ASP A 87 11.93 -4.56 -2.15
N THR A 88 11.91 -5.17 -3.35
CA THR A 88 11.21 -6.44 -3.63
C THR A 88 9.67 -6.42 -3.53
N THR A 89 9.04 -5.29 -3.84
CA THR A 89 7.58 -5.17 -3.90
C THR A 89 7.05 -5.28 -5.33
N VAL A 90 5.93 -5.98 -5.51
CA VAL A 90 5.20 -6.04 -6.78
C VAL A 90 3.77 -5.54 -6.58
N ALA A 91 3.34 -4.62 -7.44
CA ALA A 91 1.97 -4.12 -7.46
C ALA A 91 1.09 -4.95 -8.42
N TYR A 92 -0.16 -5.13 -8.03
CA TYR A 92 -1.19 -5.78 -8.82
C TYR A 92 -2.46 -4.93 -8.83
N GLU A 93 -3.12 -4.91 -9.97
CA GLU A 93 -4.45 -4.36 -10.14
C GLU A 93 -5.45 -5.52 -10.13
N VAL A 94 -6.47 -5.42 -9.29
CA VAL A 94 -7.42 -6.49 -9.01
C VAL A 94 -8.82 -5.99 -9.33
N SER A 95 -9.42 -6.57 -10.37
CA SER A 95 -10.81 -6.29 -10.69
C SER A 95 -11.73 -7.14 -9.82
N LEU A 96 -12.69 -6.49 -9.18
CA LEU A 96 -13.64 -7.06 -8.24
C LEU A 96 -15.06 -6.96 -8.78
N VAL A 97 -15.87 -8.01 -8.54
CA VAL A 97 -17.30 -8.05 -8.87
C VAL A 97 -18.12 -8.40 -7.63
N GLY A 98 -19.12 -7.59 -7.33
CA GLY A 98 -20.04 -7.79 -6.21
C GLY A 98 -21.46 -8.13 -6.68
N ALA A 99 -22.38 -8.21 -5.73
CA ALA A 99 -23.79 -8.45 -6.05
C ALA A 99 -24.39 -7.32 -6.93
N GLY A 100 -25.33 -7.68 -7.79
CA GLY A 100 -25.98 -6.74 -8.70
C GLY A 100 -25.00 -6.16 -9.73
N ARG A 101 -24.86 -4.82 -9.75
CA ARG A 101 -23.97 -4.09 -10.67
C ARG A 101 -22.69 -3.58 -10.01
N ALA A 102 -22.40 -3.98 -8.78
CA ALA A 102 -21.22 -3.53 -8.06
C ALA A 102 -19.93 -4.05 -8.71
N LYS A 103 -19.02 -3.14 -9.02
CA LYS A 103 -17.67 -3.41 -9.52
C LYS A 103 -16.71 -2.45 -8.83
N ALA A 104 -15.47 -2.89 -8.63
CA ALA A 104 -14.40 -2.06 -8.12
C ALA A 104 -13.08 -2.53 -8.72
N ASP A 105 -12.15 -1.61 -8.90
CA ASP A 105 -10.76 -1.95 -9.21
C ASP A 105 -9.92 -1.56 -7.99
N ALA A 106 -9.17 -2.52 -7.48
CA ALA A 106 -8.37 -2.38 -6.28
C ALA A 106 -6.89 -2.57 -6.59
N VAL A 107 -6.05 -1.93 -5.80
CA VAL A 107 -4.60 -2.11 -5.87
C VAL A 107 -4.17 -2.97 -4.69
N THR A 108 -3.42 -4.02 -4.97
CA THR A 108 -2.78 -4.83 -3.93
C THR A 108 -1.28 -4.91 -4.18
N VAL A 109 -0.52 -4.94 -3.10
CA VAL A 109 0.94 -5.02 -3.13
C VAL A 109 1.37 -6.32 -2.47
N CYS A 110 2.29 -7.01 -3.12
CA CYS A 110 2.97 -8.19 -2.58
C CYS A 110 4.40 -7.80 -2.22
N HIS A 111 4.70 -7.74 -0.93
CA HIS A 111 6.06 -7.62 -0.43
C HIS A 111 6.69 -9.01 -0.42
N ARG A 112 7.72 -9.25 -1.23
CA ARG A 112 8.34 -10.57 -1.37
C ARG A 112 9.35 -10.89 -0.29
N ASP A 113 9.95 -9.88 0.32
CA ASP A 113 10.74 -10.02 1.54
C ASP A 113 10.04 -9.33 2.71
N THR A 114 9.54 -10.14 3.63
CA THR A 114 8.96 -9.70 4.89
C THR A 114 9.68 -10.28 6.10
N ALA A 115 10.87 -10.85 5.93
CA ALA A 115 11.59 -11.55 7.01
C ALA A 115 11.92 -10.65 8.21
N GLN A 116 12.04 -9.34 7.99
CA GLN A 116 12.30 -8.33 9.02
C GLN A 116 11.04 -7.67 9.58
N TRP A 117 9.86 -8.05 9.09
CA TRP A 117 8.60 -7.47 9.57
C TRP A 117 8.29 -8.00 10.97
N ASN A 118 7.57 -7.21 11.74
CA ASN A 118 7.03 -7.67 13.02
C ASN A 118 6.17 -8.93 12.78
N PRO A 119 6.47 -10.09 13.39
CA PRO A 119 5.67 -11.31 13.21
C PRO A 119 4.20 -11.14 13.64
N LYS A 120 3.90 -10.13 14.46
CA LYS A 120 2.54 -9.74 14.84
C LYS A 120 1.94 -8.66 13.94
N HIS A 121 2.55 -8.34 12.79
CA HIS A 121 2.03 -7.34 11.86
C HIS A 121 0.61 -7.68 11.42
N LEU A 122 -0.25 -6.66 11.28
CA LEU A 122 -1.69 -6.84 11.01
C LEU A 122 -1.94 -7.67 9.74
N ALA A 123 -1.12 -7.48 8.70
CA ALA A 123 -1.22 -8.25 7.46
C ALA A 123 -1.15 -9.77 7.69
N PHE A 124 -0.23 -10.24 8.54
CA PHE A 124 -0.07 -11.66 8.86
C PHE A 124 -1.28 -12.22 9.62
N GLN A 125 -1.88 -11.41 10.50
CA GLN A 125 -3.07 -11.81 11.25
C GLN A 125 -4.30 -11.92 10.36
N VAL A 126 -4.49 -10.95 9.45
CA VAL A 126 -5.65 -10.92 8.53
C VAL A 126 -5.53 -12.00 7.46
N LEU A 127 -4.35 -12.16 6.88
CA LEU A 127 -4.10 -13.11 5.79
C LEU A 127 -3.77 -14.53 6.28
N LYS A 128 -3.60 -14.72 7.59
CA LYS A 128 -3.17 -15.99 8.21
C LYS A 128 -1.87 -16.51 7.60
N SER A 129 -0.89 -15.62 7.46
CA SER A 129 0.44 -15.90 6.90
C SER A 129 1.54 -15.59 7.92
N TYR A 130 2.80 -15.81 7.54
CA TYR A 130 3.98 -15.60 8.39
C TYR A 130 5.00 -14.72 7.67
N SER A 131 5.89 -14.09 8.44
CA SER A 131 7.05 -13.36 7.90
C SER A 131 8.03 -14.30 7.22
N GLY A 132 8.60 -13.88 6.10
CA GLY A 132 9.63 -14.64 5.38
C GLY A 132 9.97 -14.03 4.03
N THR A 133 10.85 -14.72 3.30
CA THR A 133 11.20 -14.42 1.91
C THR A 133 10.49 -15.40 0.97
N ASP A 134 9.84 -14.88 -0.07
CA ASP A 134 9.40 -15.68 -1.21
C ASP A 134 10.67 -16.20 -1.92
N ILE A 135 10.86 -17.53 -1.96
CA ILE A 135 12.00 -18.21 -2.60
C ILE A 135 11.72 -18.40 -4.10
#